data_AF-X0YND0-F1
#
_entry.id   AF-X0YND0-F1
#
_cell.length_a   1.000
_cell.length_b   1.000
_cell.length_c   1.000
_cell.angle_alpha   90.00
_cell.angle_beta   90.00
_cell.angle_gamma   90.00
#
_symmetry.space_group_name_H-M   'P 1'
#
loop_
_entity.id
_entity.type
_entity.pdbx_description
1 polymer ?
#
loop_
_entity_poly.entity_id
_entity_poly.type
_entity_poly.pdbx_seq_one_letter_code
_entity_poly.pdbx_strand_id
1 'polypeptide(L)'
;MIPVKLALKNFLSYGEDVPPLDFTQFHIACLSGNNGQGKSALLDALTWAVWGEGRKASQEKKADNSLLRIGQKDMQVEFVFDLEGDRYRIIRTFSLVKKNSRSGLEFQVFNQEDNDYISLTCPSIRKTQKKIIKTLRIDYQTFI
;
A
#
# COMPACT_ATOMS: atom_id res chain seq x y z
N MET A 1 -15.11 -1.15 0.69
CA MET A 1 -13.81 -1.25 -0.02
C MET A 1 -13.64 -2.69 -0.46
N ILE A 2 -13.52 -2.95 -1.76
CA ILE A 2 -13.34 -4.29 -2.35
C ILE A 2 -11.97 -4.31 -3.06
N PRO A 3 -11.00 -5.13 -2.62
CA PRO A 3 -9.69 -5.24 -3.27
C PRO A 3 -9.79 -5.66 -4.74
N VAL A 4 -8.95 -5.08 -5.60
CA VAL A 4 -8.86 -5.44 -7.03
C VAL A 4 -7.45 -5.94 -7.35
N LYS A 5 -6.42 -5.17 -6.98
CA LYS A 5 -5.03 -5.50 -7.30
C LYS A 5 -4.09 -5.02 -6.20
N LEU A 6 -3.07 -5.82 -5.91
CA LEU A 6 -1.94 -5.44 -5.06
C LEU A 6 -0.63 -5.73 -5.79
N ALA A 7 0.21 -4.71 -5.98
CA ALA A 7 1.56 -4.86 -6.51
C ALA A 7 2.59 -4.37 -5.49
N LEU A 8 3.69 -5.09 -5.36
CA LEU A 8 4.73 -4.82 -4.37
C LEU A 8 6.10 -4.74 -5.06
N LYS A 9 6.95 -3.85 -4.57
CA LYS A 9 8.37 -3.78 -4.89
C LYS A 9 9.16 -3.62 -3.61
N ASN A 10 10.17 -4.48 -3.41
CA ASN A 10 11.15 -4.37 -2.32
C ASN A 10 10.51 -4.27 -0.93
N PHE A 11 9.42 -5.00 -0.69
CA PHE A 11 8.62 -4.97 0.52
C PHE A 11 8.77 -6.28 1.30
N LEU A 12 9.44 -6.26 2.45
CA LEU A 12 9.73 -7.43 3.27
C LEU A 12 10.32 -8.59 2.42
N SER A 13 9.62 -9.73 2.34
CA SER A 13 10.01 -10.91 1.57
C SER A 13 9.84 -10.76 0.06
N TYR A 14 9.13 -9.73 -0.41
CA TYR A 14 8.87 -9.46 -1.82
C TYR A 14 9.98 -8.58 -2.42
N GLY A 15 10.62 -9.06 -3.48
CA GLY A 15 11.72 -8.37 -4.16
C GLY A 15 11.24 -7.44 -5.27
N GLU A 16 12.02 -7.36 -6.34
CA GLU A 16 11.65 -6.69 -7.59
C GLU A 16 10.89 -7.67 -8.50
N ASP A 17 10.15 -7.12 -9.48
CA ASP A 17 9.42 -7.88 -10.52
C ASP A 17 8.43 -8.94 -9.99
N VAL A 18 7.87 -8.71 -8.79
CA VAL A 18 6.84 -9.58 -8.21
C VAL A 18 5.55 -9.41 -9.03
N PRO A 19 4.96 -10.50 -9.54
CA PRO A 19 3.68 -10.41 -10.22
C PRO A 19 2.60 -9.83 -9.31
N PRO A 20 1.72 -8.95 -9.82
CA PRO A 20 0.66 -8.39 -9.01
C PRO A 20 -0.33 -9.48 -8.58
N LEU A 21 -0.80 -9.39 -7.34
CA LEU A 21 -1.90 -10.20 -6.84
C LEU A 21 -3.21 -9.60 -7.35
N ASP A 22 -3.89 -10.33 -8.24
CA ASP A 22 -5.20 -9.99 -8.77
C ASP A 22 -6.28 -10.64 -7.91
N PHE A 23 -6.99 -9.82 -7.12
CA PHE A 23 -8.05 -10.29 -6.24
C PHE A 23 -9.33 -10.64 -6.99
N THR A 24 -9.47 -10.22 -8.25
CA THR A 24 -10.68 -10.51 -9.03
C THR A 24 -10.78 -11.99 -9.44
N GLN A 25 -9.69 -12.73 -9.32
CA GLN A 25 -9.59 -14.15 -9.68
C GLN A 25 -10.14 -15.09 -8.60
N PHE A 26 -10.45 -14.59 -7.40
CA PHE A 26 -10.95 -15.41 -6.31
C PHE A 26 -11.90 -14.65 -5.38
N HIS A 27 -12.88 -15.34 -4.82
CA HIS A 27 -13.73 -14.81 -3.76
C HIS A 27 -13.19 -15.12 -2.36
N ILE A 28 -12.49 -16.25 -2.22
CA ILE A 28 -11.89 -16.71 -0.97
C ILE A 28 -10.49 -17.22 -1.29
N ALA A 29 -9.51 -16.82 -0.49
CA ALA A 29 -8.13 -17.29 -0.59
C ALA A 29 -7.64 -17.78 0.78
N CYS A 30 -6.83 -18.84 0.77
CA CYS A 30 -6.10 -19.31 1.94
C CYS A 30 -4.61 -19.01 1.74
N LEU A 31 -4.04 -18.19 2.63
CA LEU A 31 -2.59 -17.94 2.65
C LEU A 31 -1.92 -19.03 3.49
N SER A 32 -1.28 -20.00 2.84
CA SER A 32 -0.58 -21.12 3.50
C SER A 32 0.92 -21.15 3.17
N GLY A 33 1.70 -21.86 3.99
CA GLY A 33 3.15 -22.01 3.82
C GLY A 33 3.93 -21.85 5.13
N ASN A 34 5.25 -21.93 5.07
CA ASN A 34 6.12 -21.84 6.26
C ASN A 34 6.30 -20.40 6.78
N ASN A 35 6.76 -20.26 8.02
CA ASN A 35 7.15 -18.96 8.57
C ASN A 35 8.23 -18.31 7.69
N GLY A 36 8.12 -16.99 7.48
CA GLY A 36 9.04 -16.23 6.62
C GLY A 36 8.70 -16.19 5.13
N GLN A 37 7.71 -16.98 4.65
CA GLN A 37 7.32 -17.01 3.23
C GLN A 37 6.43 -15.83 2.77
N GLY A 38 6.37 -14.73 3.52
CA GLY A 38 5.68 -13.52 3.05
C GLY A 38 4.16 -13.46 3.18
N LYS A 39 3.52 -14.41 3.88
CA LYS A 39 2.07 -14.38 4.12
C LYS A 39 1.62 -13.10 4.84
N SER A 40 2.19 -12.82 6.02
CA SER A 40 1.88 -11.62 6.80
C SER A 40 2.28 -10.34 6.04
N ALA A 41 3.32 -10.42 5.21
CA ALA A 41 3.79 -9.29 4.43
C ALA A 41 2.74 -8.79 3.42
N LEU A 42 1.84 -9.64 2.91
CA LEU A 42 0.71 -9.19 2.09
C LEU A 42 -0.28 -8.34 2.88
N LEU A 43 -0.57 -8.74 4.12
CA LEU A 43 -1.45 -7.98 5.01
C LEU A 43 -0.79 -6.67 5.45
N ASP A 44 0.49 -6.71 5.81
CA ASP A 44 1.30 -5.52 6.11
C ASP A 44 1.32 -4.54 4.92
N ALA A 45 1.39 -5.05 3.68
CA ALA A 45 1.38 -4.22 2.48
C ALA A 45 0.05 -3.48 2.29
N LEU A 46 -1.09 -4.14 2.55
CA LEU A 46 -2.41 -3.50 2.50
C LEU A 46 -2.52 -2.38 3.53
N THR A 47 -2.18 -2.66 4.80
CA THR A 47 -2.28 -1.65 5.86
C THR A 47 -1.31 -0.49 5.62
N TRP A 48 -0.10 -0.79 5.14
CA TRP A 48 0.89 0.23 4.87
C TRP A 48 0.50 1.08 3.67
N ALA A 49 0.01 0.48 2.58
CA ALA A 49 -0.47 1.24 1.42
C ALA A 49 -1.54 2.26 1.84
N VAL A 50 -2.58 1.80 2.55
CA VAL A 50 -3.74 2.62 2.87
C VAL A 50 -3.46 3.64 3.98
N TRP A 51 -2.87 3.23 5.09
CA TRP A 51 -2.71 4.09 6.28
C TRP A 51 -1.27 4.50 6.58
N GLY A 52 -0.27 3.88 5.93
CA GLY A 52 1.13 4.05 6.31
C GLY A 52 1.49 3.34 7.61
N GLU A 53 0.65 2.39 8.04
CA GLU A 53 0.78 1.64 9.29
C GLU A 53 1.04 0.17 8.99
N GLY A 54 1.77 -0.49 9.89
CA GLY A 54 2.13 -1.89 9.77
C GLY A 54 3.07 -2.28 10.90
N ARG A 55 3.68 -3.46 10.80
CA ARG A 55 4.68 -3.88 11.78
C ARG A 55 5.85 -2.87 11.86
N LYS A 56 6.25 -2.53 13.07
CA LYS A 56 7.38 -1.63 13.33
C LYS A 56 8.15 -2.08 14.57
N ALA A 57 9.46 -1.87 14.57
CA ALA A 57 10.27 -2.06 15.76
C ALA A 57 9.86 -1.05 16.86
N SER A 58 9.99 -1.44 18.13
CA SER A 58 9.53 -0.62 19.27
C SER A 58 10.14 0.79 19.33
N GLN A 59 11.33 0.97 18.72
CA GLN A 59 12.05 2.25 18.68
C GLN A 59 11.68 3.12 17.48
N GLU A 60 10.92 2.60 16.50
CA GLU A 60 10.58 3.31 15.28
C GLU A 60 9.22 4.01 15.37
N LYS A 61 9.21 5.32 15.07
CA LYS A 61 7.97 6.10 15.02
C LYS A 61 7.06 5.73 13.84
N LYS A 62 7.64 5.24 12.74
CA LYS A 62 6.95 4.85 11.51
C LYS A 62 7.34 3.44 11.10
N ALA A 63 6.44 2.74 10.42
CA ALA A 63 6.69 1.37 9.95
C ALA A 63 7.63 1.28 8.74
N ASP A 64 7.88 2.40 8.05
CA ASP A 64 8.56 2.42 6.74
C ASP A 64 9.89 1.64 6.72
N ASN A 65 10.79 1.89 7.67
CA ASN A 65 12.10 1.22 7.71
C ASN A 65 11.97 -0.28 8.01
N SER A 66 11.10 -0.67 8.94
CA SER A 66 10.84 -2.06 9.30
C SER A 66 10.22 -2.89 8.15
N LEU A 67 9.59 -2.24 7.18
CA LEU A 67 8.91 -2.87 6.04
C LEU A 67 9.78 -2.95 4.79
N LEU A 68 10.80 -2.09 4.68
CA LEU A 68 11.75 -2.11 3.57
C LEU A 68 12.51 -3.45 3.55
N ARG A 69 12.57 -4.09 2.37
CA ARG A 69 13.35 -5.32 2.19
C ARG A 69 14.82 -5.07 2.53
N ILE A 70 15.40 -5.97 3.32
CA ILE A 70 16.81 -5.89 3.73
C ILE A 70 17.72 -5.82 2.49
N GLY A 71 18.65 -4.86 2.52
CA GLY A 71 19.59 -4.61 1.42
C GLY A 71 19.07 -3.68 0.31
N GLN A 72 17.78 -3.33 0.34
CA GLN A 72 17.18 -2.42 -0.63
C GLN A 72 17.16 -0.97 -0.14
N LYS A 73 16.97 -0.03 -1.08
CA LYS A 73 16.97 1.41 -0.79
C LYS A 73 15.62 2.06 -1.04
N ASP A 74 14.71 1.40 -1.73
CA ASP A 74 13.39 1.87 -2.03
C ASP A 74 12.38 0.73 -1.91
N MET A 75 11.13 1.07 -1.64
CA MET A 75 9.99 0.16 -1.70
C MET A 75 8.76 0.88 -2.20
N GLN A 76 7.85 0.11 -2.78
CA GLN A 76 6.57 0.61 -3.29
C GLN A 76 5.48 -0.44 -3.03
N VAL A 77 4.30 0.05 -2.68
CA VAL A 77 3.06 -0.73 -2.74
C VAL A 77 2.03 0.05 -3.53
N GLU A 78 1.48 -0.58 -4.55
CA GLU A 78 0.32 -0.11 -5.30
C GLU A 78 -0.88 -0.96 -4.92
N PHE A 79 -1.95 -0.31 -4.47
CA PHE A 79 -3.20 -0.96 -4.11
C PHE A 79 -4.36 -0.34 -4.88
N VAL A 80 -5.09 -1.19 -5.61
CA VAL A 80 -6.29 -0.82 -6.37
C VAL A 80 -7.49 -1.47 -5.71
N PHE A 81 -8.55 -0.70 -5.51
CA PHE A 81 -9.78 -1.17 -4.88
C PHE A 81 -11.01 -0.42 -5.44
N ASP A 82 -12.16 -1.08 -5.34
CA ASP A 82 -13.45 -0.50 -5.68
C ASP A 82 -14.17 -0.04 -4.40
N LEU A 83 -14.83 1.12 -4.46
CA LEU A 83 -15.59 1.71 -3.36
C LEU A 83 -16.74 2.54 -3.91
N GLU A 84 -17.97 2.24 -3.47
CA GLU A 84 -19.19 2.98 -3.84
C GLU A 84 -19.37 3.15 -5.37
N GLY A 85 -18.88 2.20 -6.17
CA GLY A 85 -19.00 2.20 -7.63
C GLY A 85 -17.78 2.77 -8.37
N ASP A 86 -16.89 3.46 -7.66
CA ASP A 86 -15.65 4.02 -8.22
C ASP A 86 -14.46 3.09 -7.98
N ARG A 87 -13.49 3.13 -8.90
CA ARG A 87 -12.20 2.45 -8.76
C ARG A 87 -11.13 3.44 -8.35
N TYR A 88 -10.44 3.13 -7.26
CA TYR A 88 -9.37 3.96 -6.70
C TYR A 88 -8.02 3.25 -6.76
N ARG A 89 -6.95 4.04 -6.83
CA ARG A 89 -5.57 3.59 -6.73
C ARG A 89 -4.81 4.39 -5.69
N ILE A 90 -4.13 3.68 -4.78
CA ILE A 90 -3.16 4.26 -3.85
C ILE A 90 -1.79 3.74 -4.24
N ILE A 91 -0.82 4.66 -4.38
CA ILE A 91 0.59 4.32 -4.57
C ILE A 91 1.35 4.93 -3.41
N ARG A 92 1.98 4.09 -2.58
CA ARG A 92 2.85 4.54 -1.49
C ARG A 92 4.26 4.10 -1.76
N THR A 93 5.20 5.04 -1.61
CA THR A 93 6.62 4.81 -1.82
C THR A 93 7.43 5.25 -0.61
N PHE A 94 8.54 4.57 -0.39
CA PHE A 94 9.54 4.96 0.59
C PHE A 94 10.91 4.71 0.00
N SER A 95 11.85 5.63 0.23
CA SER A 95 13.23 5.50 -0.23
C SER A 95 14.22 6.13 0.75
N LEU A 96 15.39 5.51 0.86
CA LEU A 96 16.54 6.01 1.59
C LEU A 96 17.41 6.84 0.65
N VAL A 97 17.56 8.13 0.95
CA VAL A 97 18.34 9.10 0.17
C VAL A 97 19.50 9.61 1.02
N LYS A 98 20.67 8.99 0.86
CA LYS A 98 21.89 9.29 1.65
C LYS A 98 21.61 9.18 3.16
N LYS A 99 21.58 10.32 3.87
CA LYS A 99 21.31 10.41 5.32
C LYS A 99 19.83 10.65 5.65
N ASN A 100 18.98 10.82 4.64
CA ASN A 100 17.56 11.14 4.79
C ASN A 100 16.70 10.03 4.20
N SER A 101 15.40 10.09 4.44
CA SER A 101 14.40 9.28 3.76
C SER A 101 13.38 10.15 3.05
N ARG A 102 12.80 9.63 1.97
CA ARG A 102 11.74 10.27 1.19
C ARG A 102 10.56 9.33 1.10
N SER A 103 9.40 9.79 1.54
CA SER A 103 8.13 9.11 1.37
C SER A 103 7.33 9.75 0.24
N GLY A 104 6.55 8.96 -0.48
CA GLY A 104 5.56 9.41 -1.45
C GLY A 104 4.21 8.77 -1.17
N LEU A 105 3.14 9.50 -1.49
CA LEU A 105 1.77 9.03 -1.38
C LEU A 105 0.93 9.67 -2.47
N GLU A 106 0.45 8.84 -3.39
CA GLU A 106 -0.46 9.22 -4.45
C GLU A 106 -1.82 8.57 -4.22
N PHE A 107 -2.87 9.31 -4.52
CA PHE A 107 -4.24 8.83 -4.48
C PHE A 107 -4.93 9.25 -5.77
N GLN A 108 -5.57 8.31 -6.44
CA GLN A 108 -6.10 8.50 -7.77
C GLN A 108 -7.45 7.78 -7.90
N VAL A 109 -8.31 8.28 -8.79
CA VAL A 109 -9.58 7.66 -9.16
C VAL A 109 -9.56 7.36 -10.66
N PHE A 110 -10.09 6.21 -11.03
CA PHE A 110 -10.16 5.77 -12.41
C PHE A 110 -11.33 6.44 -13.12
N ASN A 111 -11.07 7.11 -14.23
CA ASN A 111 -12.09 7.62 -15.14
C ASN A 111 -12.39 6.56 -16.21
N GLN A 112 -13.64 6.11 -16.27
CA GLN A 112 -14.08 5.12 -17.24
C GLN A 112 -14.16 5.66 -18.67
N GLU A 113 -14.42 6.96 -18.84
CA GLU A 113 -14.56 7.58 -20.17
C GLU A 113 -13.21 7.66 -20.90
N ASP A 114 -12.17 8.09 -20.17
CA ASP A 114 -10.82 8.26 -20.71
C ASP A 114 -9.94 7.01 -20.54
N ASN A 115 -10.43 5.99 -19.82
CA ASN A 115 -9.67 4.78 -19.46
C ASN A 115 -8.32 5.10 -18.77
N ASP A 116 -8.31 6.11 -17.90
CA ASP A 116 -7.10 6.60 -17.22
C ASP A 116 -7.36 6.98 -15.75
N TYR A 117 -6.28 7.17 -14.98
CA TYR A 117 -6.35 7.59 -13.59
C TYR A 117 -6.20 9.10 -13.43
N ILE A 118 -7.20 9.73 -12.82
CA ILE A 118 -7.17 11.14 -12.43
C ILE A 118 -6.63 11.26 -11.00
N SER A 119 -5.65 12.16 -10.81
CA SER A 119 -5.04 12.38 -9.50
C SER A 119 -5.99 13.10 -8.53
N LEU A 120 -6.19 12.49 -7.36
CA LEU A 120 -6.81 13.08 -6.17
C LEU A 120 -5.74 13.48 -5.13
N THR A 121 -4.46 13.43 -5.53
CA THR A 121 -3.32 13.68 -4.65
C THR A 121 -3.29 15.14 -4.21
N CYS A 122 -3.14 15.37 -2.91
CA CYS A 122 -3.03 16.71 -2.35
C CYS A 122 -1.56 17.17 -2.31
N PRO A 123 -1.29 18.49 -2.12
CA PRO A 123 0.07 19.03 -2.07
C PRO A 123 0.97 18.47 -0.94
N SER A 124 0.43 17.75 0.03
CA SER A 124 1.21 17.11 1.09
C SER A 124 0.68 15.74 1.44
N ILE A 125 1.59 14.83 1.83
CA ILE A 125 1.25 13.46 2.26
C ILE A 125 0.19 13.47 3.35
N ARG A 126 0.28 14.40 4.32
CA ARG A 126 -0.71 14.51 5.40
C ARG A 126 -2.11 14.87 4.87
N LYS A 127 -2.21 15.76 3.89
CA LYS A 127 -3.50 16.11 3.27
C LYS A 127 -4.03 14.94 2.42
N THR A 128 -3.17 14.27 1.66
CA THR A 128 -3.55 13.09 0.87
C THR A 128 -4.03 11.96 1.78
N GLN A 129 -3.33 11.68 2.89
CA GLN A 129 -3.76 10.69 3.89
C GLN A 129 -5.14 11.01 4.46
N LYS A 130 -5.40 12.27 4.82
CA LYS A 130 -6.73 12.71 5.27
C LYS A 130 -7.80 12.51 4.21
N LYS A 131 -7.48 12.77 2.94
CA LYS A 131 -8.40 12.55 1.81
C LYS A 131 -8.71 11.06 1.63
N ILE A 132 -7.71 10.19 1.72
CA ILE A 132 -7.88 8.73 1.69
C ILE A 132 -8.81 8.28 2.82
N ILE A 133 -8.51 8.64 4.07
CA ILE A 133 -9.34 8.26 5.24
C ILE A 133 -10.77 8.80 5.10
N LYS A 134 -10.95 10.04 4.66
CA LYS A 134 -12.28 10.62 4.42
C LYS A 134 -13.06 9.87 3.34
N THR A 135 -12.38 9.41 2.29
CA THR A 135 -12.99 8.66 1.19
C THR A 135 -13.38 7.26 1.66
N LEU A 136 -12.49 6.57 2.37
CA LEU A 136 -12.74 5.23 2.91
C LEU A 136 -13.72 5.22 4.09
N ARG A 137 -13.89 6.35 4.78
CA ARG A 137 -14.67 6.51 6.02
C ARG A 137 -14.23 5.60 7.18
N ILE A 138 -13.02 5.06 7.09
CA ILE A 138 -12.43 4.18 8.10
C ILE A 138 -10.96 4.55 8.30
N ASP A 139 -10.56 4.70 9.55
CA ASP A 139 -9.15 4.89 9.93
C ASP A 139 -8.50 3.57 10.34
N TYR A 140 -7.20 3.61 10.60
CA TYR A 140 -6.45 2.40 10.93
C TYR A 140 -6.91 1.74 12.24
N GLN A 141 -7.28 2.54 13.24
CA GLN A 141 -7.71 2.02 14.55
C GLN A 141 -9.07 1.31 14.45
N THR A 142 -9.96 1.80 13.59
CA THR A 142 -11.26 1.18 13.32
C THR A 142 -11.15 -0.08 12.47
N PHE A 143 -10.08 -0.20 11.66
CA PHE A 143 -9.85 -1.36 10.80
C PHE A 143 -9.34 -2.60 11.57
N ILE A 144 -8.64 -2.41 12.69
CA ILE A 144 -8.06 -3.50 13.52
C ILE A 144 -9.04 -4.00 14.56
#